data_AF-A0A1V6QIP0-F1
#
_entry.id   AF-A0A1V6QIP0-F1
#
_cell.length_a   1.000
_cell.length_b   1.000
_cell.length_c   1.000
_cell.angle_alpha   90.00
_cell.angle_beta   90.00
_cell.angle_gamma   90.00
#
_symmetry.space_group_name_H-M   'P 1'
#
loop_
_entity.id
_entity.type
_entity.pdbx_description
1 polymer ?
#
loop_
_entity_poly.entity_id
_entity_poly.type
_entity_poly.pdbx_seq_one_letter_code
_entity_poly.pdbx_strand_id
1 'polypeptide(L)'
;MSEKGDQLLDDHPQLAEFLACSFMLISFEVFRGAEHDWLLHLDATASLMGLLSPEAIFNSDSTICDLSSIPLSEQYRSPKSGMVEGLQFLTVAVIWSDIFACVATGRAPRLPYQQWLRIQGLNTADLMGCENWVMVVIGDLAHLSIWKEKQEEEGMLSIRELASRGKEIERCLEGGIQDLDLARCAHPGVESSTNWVSRLFAYAALVLLHTIVSGPLPALPEIQSAVSRAIGTLQNRPQGYSLTGVGFQSGCSNQDMTVAATVCFYQLSLLVNNAMVLSLY
;
A
#
# COMPACT_ATOMS: atom_id res chain seq x y z
N MET A 1 -8.45 11.29 -27.74
CA MET A 1 -7.35 10.41 -27.32
C MET A 1 -6.49 10.16 -28.54
N SER A 2 -5.18 10.44 -28.46
CA SER A 2 -4.25 10.47 -29.58
C SER A 2 -3.66 9.07 -29.82
N GLU A 3 -3.43 8.66 -31.07
CA GLU A 3 -2.80 7.37 -31.49
C GLU A 3 -1.55 6.99 -30.67
N LYS A 4 -0.84 7.97 -30.10
CA LYS A 4 0.34 7.75 -29.24
C LYS A 4 0.00 7.21 -27.85
N GLY A 5 -1.17 7.52 -27.31
CA GLY A 5 -1.63 7.02 -26.02
C GLY A 5 -1.88 5.52 -26.07
N ASP A 6 -2.51 5.05 -27.15
CA ASP A 6 -2.77 3.62 -27.36
C ASP A 6 -1.47 2.84 -27.60
N GLN A 7 -0.49 3.41 -28.32
CA GLN A 7 0.83 2.80 -28.52
C GLN A 7 1.62 2.59 -27.21
N LEU A 8 1.42 3.45 -26.20
CA LEU A 8 2.13 3.37 -24.92
C LEU A 8 1.54 2.29 -23.99
N LEU A 9 0.26 1.94 -24.17
CA LEU A 9 -0.42 0.90 -23.40
C LEU A 9 -0.02 -0.52 -23.88
N ASP A 10 0.38 -0.66 -25.14
CA ASP A 10 0.76 -1.94 -25.76
C ASP A 10 2.28 -2.23 -25.67
N ASP A 11 3.11 -1.24 -25.31
CA ASP A 11 4.58 -1.38 -25.20
C ASP A 11 5.03 -1.42 -23.73
N HIS A 12 5.10 -2.62 -23.16
CA HIS A 12 5.50 -2.84 -21.76
C HIS A 12 6.82 -2.17 -21.35
N PRO A 13 7.91 -2.19 -22.16
CA PRO A 13 9.11 -1.39 -21.91
C PRO A 13 8.85 0.12 -21.74
N GLN A 14 8.09 0.74 -22.65
CA GLN A 14 7.79 2.17 -22.56
C GLN A 14 6.88 2.49 -21.36
N LEU A 15 5.93 1.60 -21.06
CA LEU A 15 5.10 1.72 -19.87
C LEU A 15 5.94 1.64 -18.59
N ALA A 16 6.88 0.68 -18.51
CA ALA A 16 7.78 0.56 -17.36
C ALA A 16 8.68 1.80 -17.21
N GLU A 17 9.22 2.33 -18.31
CA GLU A 17 10.01 3.58 -18.29
C GLU A 17 9.17 4.76 -17.80
N PHE A 18 7.94 4.91 -18.29
CA PHE A 18 7.02 5.94 -17.85
C PHE A 18 6.73 5.83 -16.35
N LEU A 19 6.34 4.64 -15.87
CA LEU A 19 6.02 4.42 -14.46
C LEU A 19 7.24 4.64 -13.56
N ALA A 20 8.44 4.23 -13.99
CA ALA A 20 9.69 4.48 -13.28
C ALA A 20 9.99 5.97 -13.18
N CYS A 21 9.88 6.72 -14.28
CA CYS A 21 10.10 8.17 -14.30
C CYS A 21 9.09 8.89 -13.40
N SER A 22 7.80 8.55 -13.50
CA SER A 22 6.76 9.10 -12.64
C SER A 22 7.03 8.80 -11.17
N PHE A 23 7.34 7.55 -10.81
CA PHE A 23 7.63 7.16 -9.44
C PHE A 23 8.84 7.92 -8.87
N MET A 24 9.90 8.10 -9.65
CA MET A 24 11.09 8.85 -9.25
C MET A 24 10.78 10.35 -9.05
N LEU A 25 9.98 10.96 -9.92
CA LEU A 25 9.57 12.37 -9.78
C LEU A 25 8.68 12.60 -8.55
N ILE A 26 7.67 11.75 -8.36
CA ILE A 26 6.80 11.77 -7.18
C ILE A 26 7.66 11.65 -5.91
N SER A 27 8.54 10.65 -5.87
CA SER A 27 9.42 10.42 -4.73
C SER A 27 10.33 11.63 -4.47
N PHE A 28 10.97 12.16 -5.51
CA PHE A 28 11.86 13.32 -5.38
C PHE A 28 11.14 14.55 -4.82
N GLU A 29 9.96 14.87 -5.33
CA GLU A 29 9.20 16.03 -4.88
C GLU A 29 8.66 15.85 -3.45
N VAL A 30 8.15 14.66 -3.11
CA VAL A 30 7.74 14.31 -1.75
C VAL A 30 8.90 14.45 -0.76
N PHE A 31 10.09 13.92 -1.10
CA PHE A 31 11.27 14.02 -0.23
C PHE A 31 11.86 15.43 -0.13
N ARG A 32 11.57 16.31 -1.10
CA ARG A 32 11.90 17.74 -1.00
C ARG A 32 10.90 18.54 -0.19
N GLY A 33 9.83 17.92 0.31
CA GLY A 33 8.77 18.59 1.05
C GLY A 33 7.87 19.45 0.17
N ALA A 34 7.73 19.11 -1.12
CA ALA A 34 6.73 19.76 -1.96
C ALA A 34 5.33 19.41 -1.42
N GLU A 35 4.47 20.41 -1.28
CA GLU A 35 3.13 20.20 -0.70
C GLU A 35 2.17 19.57 -1.72
N HIS A 36 2.19 20.05 -2.97
CA HIS A 36 1.16 19.69 -3.97
C HIS A 36 1.70 19.33 -5.37
N ASP A 37 2.93 19.70 -5.72
CA ASP A 37 3.45 19.51 -7.09
C ASP A 37 3.49 18.02 -7.49
N TRP A 38 3.79 17.15 -6.51
CA TRP A 38 3.86 15.71 -6.70
C TRP A 38 2.51 15.07 -7.03
N LEU A 39 1.40 15.72 -6.67
CA LEU A 39 0.05 15.26 -6.97
C LEU A 39 -0.23 15.28 -8.47
N LEU A 40 0.33 16.25 -9.20
CA LEU A 40 0.14 16.35 -10.66
C LEU A 40 0.73 15.14 -11.38
N HIS A 41 1.93 14.70 -10.96
CA HIS A 41 2.57 13.52 -11.51
C HIS A 41 1.77 12.26 -11.18
N LEU A 42 1.37 12.10 -9.91
CA LEU A 42 0.57 10.97 -9.47
C LEU A 42 -0.78 10.90 -10.19
N ASP A 43 -1.45 12.04 -10.37
CA ASP A 43 -2.72 12.16 -11.07
C ASP A 43 -2.62 11.77 -12.54
N ALA A 44 -1.53 12.18 -13.21
CA ALA A 44 -1.25 11.78 -14.58
C ALA A 44 -1.00 10.26 -14.68
N THR A 45 -0.18 9.71 -13.78
CA THR A 45 0.12 8.27 -13.74
C THR A 45 -1.13 7.45 -13.43
N ALA A 46 -1.93 7.85 -12.45
CA ALA A 46 -3.18 7.17 -12.09
C ALA A 46 -4.18 7.18 -13.25
N SER A 47 -4.26 8.29 -13.99
CA SER A 47 -5.13 8.39 -15.18
C SER A 47 -4.71 7.42 -16.29
N LEU A 48 -3.41 7.28 -16.54
CA LEU A 48 -2.89 6.31 -17.51
C LEU A 48 -3.15 4.87 -17.06
N MET A 49 -2.81 4.56 -15.80
CA MET A 49 -3.00 3.23 -15.24
C MET A 49 -4.47 2.82 -15.14
N GLY A 50 -5.40 3.77 -15.01
CA GLY A 50 -6.84 3.51 -15.10
C GLY A 50 -7.32 3.03 -16.46
N LEU A 51 -6.51 3.18 -17.53
CA LEU A 51 -6.80 2.65 -18.87
C LEU A 51 -6.30 1.21 -19.06
N LEU A 52 -5.47 0.72 -18.15
CA LEU A 52 -4.89 -0.61 -18.23
C LEU A 52 -5.81 -1.66 -17.61
N SER A 53 -5.93 -2.82 -18.27
CA SER A 53 -6.48 -4.02 -17.64
C SER A 53 -5.34 -4.75 -16.93
N PRO A 54 -5.42 -4.95 -15.61
CA PRO A 54 -4.38 -5.67 -14.90
C PRO A 54 -4.29 -7.16 -15.30
N GLU A 55 -5.37 -7.73 -15.84
CA GLU A 55 -5.36 -9.05 -16.45
C GLU A 55 -4.53 -9.05 -17.75
N ALA A 56 -4.60 -8.01 -18.58
CA ALA A 56 -3.77 -7.93 -19.79
C ALA A 56 -2.27 -7.89 -19.46
N ILE A 57 -1.89 -7.29 -18.33
CA ILE A 57 -0.48 -7.16 -17.90
C ILE A 57 0.01 -8.42 -17.18
N PHE A 58 -0.81 -9.01 -16.29
CA PHE A 58 -0.35 -10.05 -15.37
C PHE A 58 -1.02 -11.43 -15.54
N ASN A 59 -2.09 -11.55 -16.34
CA ASN A 59 -2.66 -12.85 -16.76
C ASN A 59 -2.15 -13.30 -18.15
N SER A 60 -1.11 -12.67 -18.69
CA SER A 60 -0.47 -13.14 -19.93
C SER A 60 0.27 -14.46 -19.66
N ASP A 61 -0.50 -15.54 -19.81
CA ASP A 61 -0.11 -16.94 -19.92
C ASP A 61 0.96 -17.42 -18.92
N SER A 62 0.45 -18.16 -17.94
CA SER A 62 0.95 -19.50 -17.64
C SER A 62 0.99 -20.38 -18.90
N THR A 63 1.73 -19.99 -19.94
CA THR A 63 2.41 -21.00 -20.73
C THR A 63 3.48 -21.53 -19.78
N ILE A 64 3.05 -22.56 -19.04
CA ILE A 64 3.90 -23.66 -18.65
C ILE A 64 4.50 -24.19 -19.97
N CYS A 65 5.47 -23.46 -20.53
CA CYS A 65 6.55 -24.11 -21.22
C CYS A 65 7.11 -25.03 -20.16
N ASP A 66 7.05 -26.33 -20.42
CA ASP A 66 7.50 -27.41 -19.56
C ASP A 66 8.97 -27.18 -19.17
N LEU A 67 9.16 -26.35 -18.13
CA LEU A 67 10.44 -25.85 -17.64
C LEU A 67 11.18 -26.93 -16.83
N SER A 68 10.64 -28.16 -16.80
CA SER A 68 11.31 -29.34 -16.26
C SER A 68 12.62 -29.68 -17.00
N SER A 69 12.89 -29.02 -18.14
CA SER A 69 14.04 -29.27 -19.01
C SER A 69 15.08 -28.14 -19.08
N ILE A 70 14.90 -27.00 -18.39
CA ILE A 70 15.87 -25.88 -18.37
C ILE A 70 16.53 -25.77 -16.98
N PRO A 71 17.87 -25.71 -16.88
CA PRO A 71 18.54 -25.56 -15.60
C PRO A 71 18.11 -24.25 -14.91
N LEU A 72 17.83 -24.32 -13.60
CA LEU A 72 17.36 -23.19 -12.76
C LEU A 72 18.20 -21.90 -12.90
N SER A 73 19.47 -22.02 -13.29
CA SER A 73 20.37 -20.90 -13.55
C SER A 73 20.06 -20.06 -14.80
N GLU A 74 19.28 -20.58 -15.74
CA GLU A 74 18.90 -19.92 -17.00
C GLU A 74 17.49 -19.32 -16.96
N GLN A 75 16.61 -19.85 -16.10
CA GLN A 75 15.24 -19.35 -15.91
C GLN A 75 15.22 -17.94 -15.29
N TYR A 76 16.09 -17.68 -14.31
CA TYR A 76 16.31 -16.36 -13.70
C TYR A 76 17.07 -15.36 -14.59
N ARG A 77 17.64 -15.81 -15.71
CA ARG A 77 18.49 -14.98 -16.57
C ARG A 77 17.79 -14.47 -17.83
N SER A 78 16.49 -14.73 -17.96
CA SER A 78 15.69 -14.24 -19.08
C SER A 78 15.38 -12.74 -18.90
N PRO A 79 15.74 -11.87 -19.86
CA PRO A 79 15.40 -10.45 -19.83
C PRO A 79 13.90 -10.18 -19.70
N LYS A 80 13.06 -11.13 -20.15
CA LYS A 80 11.59 -11.04 -20.04
C LYS A 80 11.08 -11.20 -18.60
N SER A 81 11.79 -11.94 -17.74
CA SER A 81 11.39 -12.13 -16.32
C SER A 81 11.61 -10.83 -15.54
N GLY A 82 12.80 -10.24 -15.64
CA GLY A 82 13.13 -9.01 -14.91
C GLY A 82 12.27 -7.80 -15.33
N MET A 83 11.83 -7.74 -16.60
CA MET A 83 10.92 -6.68 -17.06
C MET A 83 9.52 -6.82 -16.42
N VAL A 84 8.99 -8.04 -16.32
CA VAL A 84 7.69 -8.29 -15.68
C VAL A 84 7.76 -8.01 -14.18
N GLU A 85 8.83 -8.47 -13.51
CA GLU A 85 9.08 -8.19 -12.10
C GLU A 85 9.21 -6.67 -11.82
N GLY A 86 9.95 -5.95 -12.67
CA GLY A 86 10.07 -4.49 -12.58
C GLY A 86 8.75 -3.77 -12.80
N LEU A 87 7.95 -4.20 -13.78
CA LEU A 87 6.64 -3.63 -14.04
C LEU A 87 5.65 -3.92 -12.89
N GLN A 88 5.70 -5.11 -12.30
CA GLN A 88 4.94 -5.45 -11.08
C GLN A 88 5.31 -4.52 -9.93
N PHE A 89 6.61 -4.35 -9.65
CA PHE A 89 7.08 -3.44 -8.61
C PHE A 89 6.57 -2.02 -8.82
N LEU A 90 6.76 -1.47 -10.02
CA LEU A 90 6.35 -0.10 -10.37
C LEU A 90 4.82 0.08 -10.26
N THR A 91 4.05 -0.90 -10.71
CA THR A 91 2.60 -0.92 -10.59
C THR A 91 2.17 -0.88 -9.12
N VAL A 92 2.74 -1.74 -8.28
CA VAL A 92 2.46 -1.75 -6.84
C VAL A 92 2.85 -0.42 -6.20
N ALA A 93 4.02 0.12 -6.54
CA ALA A 93 4.51 1.38 -6.00
C ALA A 93 3.57 2.56 -6.30
N VAL A 94 3.03 2.63 -7.52
CA VAL A 94 2.07 3.66 -7.90
C VAL A 94 0.72 3.46 -7.19
N ILE A 95 0.19 2.23 -7.11
CA ILE A 95 -1.07 1.95 -6.40
C ILE A 95 -0.96 2.37 -4.93
N TRP A 96 0.15 2.00 -4.28
CA TRP A 96 0.41 2.38 -2.89
C TRP A 96 0.50 3.89 -2.74
N SER A 97 1.24 4.55 -3.64
CA SER A 97 1.37 6.00 -3.64
C SER A 97 0.00 6.69 -3.79
N ASP A 98 -0.86 6.20 -4.68
CA ASP A 98 -2.23 6.70 -4.85
C ASP A 98 -3.06 6.55 -3.57
N ILE A 99 -3.07 5.36 -2.96
CA ILE A 99 -3.81 5.10 -1.71
C ILE A 99 -3.32 6.02 -0.58
N PHE A 100 -2.02 6.06 -0.32
CA PHE A 100 -1.47 6.88 0.78
C PHE A 100 -1.65 8.37 0.53
N ALA A 101 -1.46 8.82 -0.71
CA ALA A 101 -1.73 10.21 -1.09
C ALA A 101 -3.18 10.59 -0.78
N CYS A 102 -4.11 9.71 -1.13
CA CYS A 102 -5.53 9.94 -0.94
C CYS A 102 -5.92 10.02 0.54
N VAL A 103 -5.40 9.10 1.38
CA VAL A 103 -5.56 9.19 2.83
C VAL A 103 -4.96 10.49 3.38
N ALA A 104 -3.78 10.88 2.90
CA ALA A 104 -3.06 12.04 3.43
C ALA A 104 -3.62 13.39 2.97
N THR A 105 -4.30 13.44 1.82
CA THR A 105 -4.80 14.68 1.21
C THR A 105 -6.32 14.82 1.27
N GLY A 106 -7.03 13.89 1.92
CA GLY A 106 -8.49 13.89 1.91
C GLY A 106 -9.03 13.73 0.49
N ARG A 107 -8.52 12.75 -0.25
CA ARG A 107 -9.02 12.38 -1.59
C ARG A 107 -9.42 10.91 -1.61
N ALA A 108 -10.19 10.51 -2.62
CA ALA A 108 -10.46 9.10 -2.88
C ALA A 108 -9.41 8.54 -3.84
N PRO A 109 -8.93 7.30 -3.65
CA PRO A 109 -8.05 6.63 -4.60
C PRO A 109 -8.62 6.72 -6.01
N ARG A 110 -7.78 7.14 -6.95
CA ARG A 110 -8.16 7.30 -8.36
C ARG A 110 -8.05 5.99 -9.12
N LEU A 111 -7.12 5.14 -8.71
CA LEU A 111 -6.94 3.83 -9.28
C LEU A 111 -8.01 2.85 -8.76
N PRO A 112 -8.44 1.89 -9.58
CA PRO A 112 -9.32 0.81 -9.14
C PRO A 112 -8.52 -0.21 -8.30
N TYR A 113 -7.95 0.23 -7.18
CA TYR A 113 -7.01 -0.53 -6.36
C TYR A 113 -7.55 -1.91 -5.94
N GLN A 114 -8.86 -2.05 -5.72
CA GLN A 114 -9.47 -3.35 -5.41
C GLN A 114 -9.30 -4.36 -6.57
N GLN A 115 -9.37 -3.91 -7.82
CA GLN A 115 -9.15 -4.78 -8.99
C GLN A 115 -7.68 -5.21 -9.05
N TRP A 116 -6.75 -4.27 -8.88
CA TRP A 116 -5.32 -4.56 -8.95
C TRP A 116 -4.84 -5.46 -7.81
N LEU A 117 -5.23 -5.16 -6.56
CA LEU A 117 -4.76 -5.86 -5.36
C LEU A 117 -5.42 -7.22 -5.14
N ARG A 118 -6.48 -7.58 -5.89
CA ARG A 118 -7.11 -8.91 -5.82
C ARG A 118 -6.57 -9.90 -6.85
N ILE A 119 -5.68 -9.48 -7.73
CA ILE A 119 -5.11 -10.33 -8.77
C ILE A 119 -4.03 -11.22 -8.18
N GLN A 120 -4.10 -12.52 -8.49
CA GLN A 120 -3.19 -13.53 -7.93
C GLN A 120 -1.71 -13.29 -8.29
N GLY A 121 -1.44 -12.57 -9.39
CA GLY A 121 -0.09 -12.23 -9.83
C GLY A 121 0.54 -11.00 -9.18
N LEU A 122 -0.19 -10.23 -8.37
CA LEU A 122 0.31 -9.00 -7.76
C LEU A 122 0.45 -9.16 -6.24
N ASN A 123 1.58 -9.68 -5.77
CA ASN A 123 1.82 -9.87 -4.34
C ASN A 123 2.57 -8.68 -3.71
N THR A 124 1.85 -7.79 -3.01
CA THR A 124 2.48 -6.64 -2.34
C THR A 124 3.30 -7.05 -1.12
N ALA A 125 3.08 -8.24 -0.58
CA ALA A 125 3.85 -8.75 0.54
C ALA A 125 5.30 -9.03 0.16
N ASP A 126 5.55 -9.53 -1.06
CA ASP A 126 6.91 -9.80 -1.54
C ASP A 126 7.64 -8.52 -1.96
N LEU A 127 6.90 -7.53 -2.46
CA LEU A 127 7.46 -6.29 -3.01
C LEU A 127 7.64 -5.18 -1.97
N MET A 128 6.67 -5.01 -1.08
CA MET A 128 6.59 -3.91 -0.12
C MET A 128 6.50 -4.39 1.35
N GLY A 129 6.39 -5.69 1.58
CA GLY A 129 6.34 -6.27 2.92
C GLY A 129 4.98 -6.19 3.60
N CYS A 130 3.91 -5.75 2.93
CA CYS A 130 2.56 -5.73 3.52
C CYS A 130 1.59 -6.53 2.65
N GLU A 131 0.71 -7.30 3.27
CA GLU A 131 -0.31 -8.08 2.56
C GLU A 131 -1.35 -7.18 1.87
N ASN A 132 -1.79 -7.59 0.69
CA ASN A 132 -2.71 -6.83 -0.16
C ASN A 132 -3.99 -6.40 0.56
N TRP A 133 -4.54 -7.26 1.44
CA TRP A 133 -5.80 -6.98 2.12
C TRP A 133 -5.72 -5.72 3.00
N VAL A 134 -4.55 -5.44 3.59
CA VAL A 134 -4.34 -4.26 4.43
C VAL A 134 -4.44 -3.00 3.56
N MET A 135 -3.84 -3.02 2.38
CA MET A 135 -3.88 -1.91 1.43
C MET A 135 -5.28 -1.70 0.84
N VAL A 136 -6.03 -2.78 0.60
CA VAL A 136 -7.45 -2.68 0.22
C VAL A 136 -8.23 -1.96 1.31
N VAL A 137 -8.04 -2.33 2.57
CA VAL A 137 -8.73 -1.67 3.69
C VAL A 137 -8.35 -0.19 3.80
N ILE A 138 -7.07 0.17 3.64
CA ILE A 138 -6.65 1.58 3.68
C ILE A 138 -7.31 2.38 2.53
N GLY A 139 -7.43 1.78 1.33
CA GLY A 139 -8.20 2.36 0.24
C GLY A 139 -9.70 2.53 0.58
N ASP A 140 -10.31 1.54 1.22
CA ASP A 140 -11.71 1.60 1.66
C ASP A 140 -11.91 2.71 2.71
N LEU A 141 -10.94 2.93 3.60
CA LEU A 141 -10.96 4.03 4.58
C LEU A 141 -10.88 5.40 3.90
N ALA A 142 -10.04 5.56 2.88
CA ALA A 142 -10.00 6.80 2.10
C ALA A 142 -11.37 7.11 1.45
N HIS A 143 -12.03 6.09 0.87
CA HIS A 143 -13.41 6.26 0.37
C HIS A 143 -14.42 6.56 1.48
N LEU A 144 -14.29 5.95 2.66
CA LEU A 144 -15.17 6.22 3.78
C LEU A 144 -15.04 7.68 4.26
N SER A 145 -13.83 8.22 4.33
CA SER A 145 -13.59 9.63 4.71
C SER A 145 -14.29 10.59 3.75
N ILE A 146 -14.08 10.41 2.44
CA ILE A 146 -14.68 11.27 1.42
C ILE A 146 -16.20 11.16 1.38
N TRP A 147 -16.72 9.94 1.53
CA TRP A 147 -18.16 9.75 1.63
C TRP A 147 -18.74 10.49 2.86
N LYS A 148 -18.07 10.38 4.01
CA LYS A 148 -18.50 11.04 5.25
C LYS A 148 -18.51 12.57 5.06
N GLU A 149 -17.41 13.14 4.57
CA GLU A 149 -17.28 14.59 4.32
C GLU A 149 -18.40 15.09 3.39
N LYS A 150 -18.64 14.38 2.27
CA LYS A 150 -19.73 14.72 1.35
C LYS A 150 -21.11 14.68 2.02
N GLN A 151 -21.38 13.68 2.85
CA GLN A 151 -22.66 13.58 3.57
C GLN A 151 -22.82 14.67 4.64
N GLU A 152 -21.72 15.12 5.26
CA GLU A 152 -21.71 16.25 6.18
C GLU A 152 -22.01 17.57 5.44
N GLU A 153 -21.37 17.81 4.29
CA GLU A 153 -21.61 18.98 3.45
C GLU A 153 -23.07 19.06 2.95
N GLU A 154 -23.65 17.91 2.58
CA GLU A 154 -25.04 17.82 2.13
C GLU A 154 -26.05 17.87 3.32
N GLY A 155 -25.58 17.83 4.57
CA GLY A 155 -26.43 17.78 5.76
C GLY A 155 -27.23 16.47 5.90
N MET A 156 -26.79 15.40 5.23
CA MET A 156 -27.47 14.10 5.15
C MET A 156 -26.76 12.98 5.92
N LEU A 157 -25.70 13.29 6.67
CA LEU A 157 -24.94 12.28 7.41
C LEU A 157 -25.81 11.51 8.39
N SER A 158 -26.02 10.22 8.09
CA SER A 158 -26.62 9.27 8.99
C SER A 158 -25.53 8.64 9.87
N ILE A 159 -25.52 8.99 11.17
CA ILE A 159 -24.61 8.40 12.16
C ILE A 159 -24.72 6.87 12.19
N ARG A 160 -25.94 6.34 12.00
CA ARG A 160 -26.18 4.90 11.93
C ARG A 160 -25.50 4.26 10.73
N GLU A 161 -25.55 4.92 9.57
CA GLU A 161 -24.91 4.43 8.36
C GLU A 161 -23.39 4.51 8.46
N LEU A 162 -22.85 5.63 8.98
CA LEU A 162 -21.42 5.79 9.25
C LEU A 162 -20.91 4.68 10.18
N ALA A 163 -21.60 4.42 11.29
CA ALA A 163 -21.25 3.34 12.22
C ALA A 163 -21.34 1.96 11.56
N SER A 164 -22.35 1.72 10.71
CA SER A 164 -22.50 0.45 9.99
C SER A 164 -21.37 0.21 8.99
N ARG A 165 -20.99 1.23 8.21
CA ARG A 165 -19.88 1.14 7.24
C ARG A 165 -18.55 0.98 7.96
N GLY A 166 -18.31 1.74 9.03
CA GLY A 166 -17.12 1.64 9.85
C GLY A 166 -16.95 0.25 10.47
N LYS A 167 -18.04 -0.33 11.01
CA LYS A 167 -18.03 -1.67 11.61
C LYS A 167 -17.68 -2.78 10.62
N GLU A 168 -18.07 -2.64 9.36
CA GLU A 168 -17.71 -3.63 8.33
C GLU A 168 -16.21 -3.62 8.03
N ILE A 169 -15.61 -2.42 7.96
CA ILE A 169 -14.16 -2.27 7.81
C ILE A 169 -13.42 -2.76 9.07
N GLU A 170 -13.91 -2.42 10.26
CA GLU A 170 -13.37 -2.89 11.55
C GLU A 170 -13.34 -4.41 11.62
N ARG A 171 -14.42 -5.08 11.19
CA ARG A 171 -14.52 -6.54 11.14
C ARG A 171 -13.48 -7.15 10.21
N CYS A 172 -13.21 -6.51 9.08
CA CYS A 172 -12.16 -6.94 8.16
C CYS A 172 -10.76 -6.80 8.79
N LEU A 173 -10.49 -5.66 9.45
CA LEU A 173 -9.23 -5.41 10.16
C LEU A 173 -8.98 -6.42 11.27
N GLU A 174 -9.91 -6.56 12.22
CA GLU A 174 -9.72 -7.46 13.36
C GLU A 174 -9.66 -8.92 12.93
N GLY A 175 -10.42 -9.32 11.90
CA GLY A 175 -10.31 -10.65 11.30
C GLY A 175 -8.92 -10.91 10.72
N GLY A 176 -8.40 -10.00 9.89
CA GLY A 176 -7.05 -10.14 9.32
C GLY A 176 -5.96 -10.10 10.39
N ILE A 177 -6.09 -9.28 11.43
CA ILE A 177 -5.16 -9.25 12.57
C ILE A 177 -5.18 -10.59 13.33
N GLN A 178 -6.37 -11.15 13.56
CA GLN A 178 -6.51 -12.45 14.21
C GLN A 178 -5.83 -13.56 13.40
N ASP A 179 -5.99 -13.56 12.07
CA ASP A 179 -5.33 -14.53 11.19
C ASP A 179 -3.80 -14.41 11.25
N LEU A 180 -3.26 -13.18 11.26
CA LEU A 180 -1.83 -12.92 11.45
C LEU A 180 -1.33 -13.38 12.83
N ASP A 181 -2.14 -13.26 13.87
CA ASP A 181 -1.79 -13.74 15.22
C ASP A 181 -1.82 -15.27 15.31
N LEU A 182 -2.78 -15.93 14.66
CA LEU A 182 -2.84 -17.38 14.55
C LEU A 182 -1.62 -17.94 13.80
N ALA A 183 -1.24 -17.31 12.69
CA ALA A 183 -0.04 -17.68 11.93
C ALA A 183 1.24 -17.58 12.78
N ARG A 184 1.34 -16.53 13.62
CA ARG A 184 2.45 -16.35 14.56
C ARG A 184 2.47 -17.43 15.65
N CYS A 185 1.31 -17.80 16.20
CA CYS A 185 1.19 -18.85 17.21
C CYS A 185 1.51 -20.25 16.66
N ALA A 186 1.20 -20.51 15.38
CA ALA A 186 1.51 -21.77 14.71
C ALA A 186 3.02 -21.96 14.46
N HIS A 187 3.76 -20.87 14.27
CA HIS A 187 5.21 -20.88 14.02
C HIS A 187 5.97 -20.01 15.04
N PRO A 188 5.99 -20.42 16.34
CA PRO A 188 6.64 -19.65 17.38
C PRO A 188 8.16 -19.65 17.18
N GLY A 189 8.73 -18.48 16.90
CA GLY A 189 10.18 -18.28 16.77
C GLY A 189 10.66 -17.75 15.41
N VAL A 190 9.79 -17.73 14.39
CA VAL A 190 10.07 -17.10 13.09
C VAL A 190 8.87 -16.27 12.68
N GLU A 191 8.77 -15.04 13.19
CA GLU A 191 7.78 -14.10 12.68
C GLU A 191 8.23 -13.62 11.30
N SER A 192 7.42 -13.91 10.27
CA SER A 192 7.62 -13.32 8.95
C SER A 192 7.58 -11.81 9.06
N SER A 193 8.58 -11.14 8.51
CA SER A 193 8.64 -9.68 8.44
C SER A 193 7.38 -9.08 7.83
N THR A 194 6.83 -9.77 6.83
CA THR A 194 5.59 -9.38 6.16
C THR A 194 4.42 -9.36 7.13
N ASN A 195 4.30 -10.36 7.99
CA ASN A 195 3.21 -10.44 8.97
C ASN A 195 3.34 -9.33 10.01
N TRP A 196 4.57 -9.02 10.44
CA TRP A 196 4.82 -7.93 11.37
C TRP A 196 4.47 -6.56 10.76
N VAL A 197 4.91 -6.27 9.54
CA VAL A 197 4.58 -5.02 8.82
C VAL A 197 3.08 -4.93 8.56
N SER A 198 2.45 -6.00 8.08
CA SER A 198 1.00 -6.05 7.82
C SER A 198 0.19 -5.79 9.09
N ARG A 199 0.61 -6.37 10.22
CA ARG A 199 -0.02 -6.10 11.52
C ARG A 199 0.13 -4.65 11.94
N LEU A 200 1.30 -4.05 11.71
CA LEU A 200 1.55 -2.65 12.01
C LEU A 200 0.66 -1.71 11.20
N PHE A 201 0.55 -1.94 9.88
CA PHE A 201 -0.35 -1.16 9.02
C PHE A 201 -1.82 -1.37 9.37
N ALA A 202 -2.23 -2.60 9.73
CA ALA A 202 -3.58 -2.88 10.18
C ALA A 202 -3.94 -2.12 11.47
N TYR A 203 -3.01 -2.03 12.43
CA TYR A 203 -3.22 -1.21 13.63
C TYR A 203 -3.29 0.28 13.31
N ALA A 204 -2.45 0.79 12.41
CA ALA A 204 -2.54 2.17 11.96
C ALA A 204 -3.88 2.46 11.24
N ALA A 205 -4.37 1.51 10.43
CA ALA A 205 -5.67 1.59 9.78
C ALA A 205 -6.84 1.55 10.79
N LEU A 206 -6.73 0.79 11.90
CA LEU A 206 -7.71 0.84 12.99
C LEU A 206 -7.76 2.22 13.65
N VAL A 207 -6.59 2.83 13.92
CA VAL A 207 -6.54 4.21 14.43
C VAL A 207 -7.25 5.15 13.44
N LEU A 208 -6.89 5.09 12.16
CA LEU A 208 -7.51 5.92 11.13
C LEU A 208 -9.03 5.72 11.07
N LEU A 209 -9.52 4.47 11.11
CA LEU A 209 -10.94 4.14 11.15
C LEU A 209 -11.65 4.82 12.33
N HIS A 210 -11.11 4.67 13.54
CA HIS A 210 -11.70 5.28 14.73
C HIS A 210 -11.69 6.81 14.64
N THR A 211 -10.65 7.42 14.07
CA THR A 211 -10.63 8.87 13.83
C THR A 211 -11.64 9.33 12.79
N ILE A 212 -11.89 8.55 11.73
CA ILE A 212 -12.91 8.87 10.72
C ILE A 212 -14.32 8.79 11.34
N VAL A 213 -14.61 7.73 12.10
CA VAL A 213 -15.95 7.46 12.65
C VAL A 213 -16.27 8.35 13.86
N SER A 214 -15.37 8.40 14.84
CA SER A 214 -15.59 9.09 16.12
C SER A 214 -15.02 10.52 16.15
N GLY A 215 -14.29 10.92 15.10
CA GLY A 215 -13.48 12.13 15.12
C GLY A 215 -12.11 11.88 15.76
N PRO A 216 -11.15 12.79 15.56
CA PRO A 216 -9.79 12.58 16.01
C PRO A 216 -9.61 12.97 17.49
N LEU A 217 -10.26 12.22 18.37
CA LEU A 217 -10.31 12.50 19.80
C LEU A 217 -9.43 11.49 20.55
N PRO A 218 -8.16 11.78 20.84
CA PRO A 218 -7.22 10.78 21.42
C PRO A 218 -7.59 10.33 22.84
N ALA A 219 -8.55 10.97 23.49
CA ALA A 219 -9.12 10.53 24.77
C ALA A 219 -10.03 9.30 24.63
N LEU A 220 -10.48 8.96 23.42
CA LEU A 220 -11.39 7.84 23.19
C LEU A 220 -10.68 6.49 23.41
N PRO A 221 -11.31 5.55 24.13
CA PRO A 221 -10.68 4.28 24.50
C PRO A 221 -10.35 3.40 23.30
N GLU A 222 -11.17 3.44 22.24
CA GLU A 222 -10.91 2.70 20.99
C GLU A 222 -9.63 3.19 20.30
N ILE A 223 -9.41 4.51 20.25
CA ILE A 223 -8.19 5.11 19.69
C ILE A 223 -6.98 4.76 20.56
N GLN A 224 -7.07 4.91 21.88
CA GLN A 224 -5.97 4.56 22.78
C GLN A 224 -5.59 3.08 22.70
N SER A 225 -6.57 2.19 22.60
CA SER A 225 -6.35 0.75 22.45
C SER A 225 -5.62 0.44 21.14
N ALA A 226 -6.09 0.99 20.01
CA ALA A 226 -5.46 0.79 18.70
C ALA A 226 -4.03 1.35 18.66
N VAL A 227 -3.80 2.55 19.20
CA VAL A 227 -2.46 3.16 19.31
C VAL A 227 -1.55 2.32 20.21
N SER A 228 -2.04 1.84 21.35
CA SER A 228 -1.27 0.98 22.26
C SER A 228 -0.84 -0.32 21.58
N ARG A 229 -1.72 -0.96 20.79
CA ARG A 229 -1.39 -2.15 19.99
C ARG A 229 -0.34 -1.85 18.91
N ALA A 230 -0.45 -0.71 18.23
CA ALA A 230 0.54 -0.26 17.25
C ALA A 230 1.93 -0.06 17.89
N ILE A 231 1.98 0.66 19.02
CA ILE A 231 3.21 0.90 19.78
C ILE A 231 3.80 -0.42 20.29
N GLY A 232 2.98 -1.30 20.86
CA GLY A 232 3.43 -2.61 21.32
C GLY A 232 4.01 -3.45 20.19
N THR A 233 3.46 -3.33 18.98
CA THR A 233 4.00 -4.02 17.78
C THR A 233 5.34 -3.43 17.35
N LEU A 234 5.47 -2.10 17.36
CA LEU A 234 6.75 -1.42 17.08
C LEU A 234 7.85 -1.77 18.07
N GLN A 235 7.51 -1.91 19.35
CA GLN A 235 8.46 -2.27 20.40
C GLN A 235 8.94 -3.72 20.28
N ASN A 236 8.07 -4.63 19.81
CA ASN A 236 8.38 -6.04 19.60
C ASN A 236 8.91 -6.33 18.18
N ARG A 237 9.69 -5.41 17.62
CA ARG A 237 10.25 -5.53 16.27
C ARG A 237 11.20 -6.74 16.14
N PRO A 238 11.15 -7.48 15.02
CA PRO A 238 12.17 -8.49 14.71
C PRO A 238 13.59 -7.90 14.68
N GLN A 239 14.58 -8.64 15.18
CA GLN A 239 15.96 -8.16 15.35
C GLN A 239 16.65 -7.74 14.03
N GLY A 240 16.11 -8.16 12.88
CA GLY A 240 16.65 -7.82 11.54
C GLY A 240 16.23 -6.46 10.97
N TYR A 241 15.31 -5.72 11.60
CA TYR A 241 14.89 -4.40 11.10
C TYR A 241 15.63 -3.27 11.81
N SER A 242 15.92 -2.16 11.12
CA SER A 242 16.41 -0.92 11.74
C SER A 242 15.35 0.17 11.57
N LEU A 243 14.98 0.85 12.68
CA LEU A 243 14.03 1.97 12.67
C LEU A 243 14.71 3.31 12.35
N THR A 244 16.04 3.36 12.36
CA THR A 244 16.77 4.63 12.35
C THR A 244 17.15 5.12 10.96
N GLY A 245 16.94 4.35 9.89
CA GLY A 245 17.41 4.70 8.53
C GLY A 245 18.94 4.90 8.40
N VAL A 246 19.68 4.83 9.52
CA VAL A 246 21.10 5.11 9.64
C VAL A 246 21.76 3.85 10.16
N GLY A 247 22.47 3.14 9.27
CA GLY A 247 23.25 1.94 9.60
C GLY A 247 22.83 0.68 8.83
N PHE A 248 22.75 0.73 7.51
CA PHE A 248 22.65 -0.49 6.69
C PHE A 248 24.07 -1.08 6.53
N GLN A 249 24.42 -2.05 7.37
CA GLN A 249 25.63 -2.84 7.14
C GLN A 249 25.43 -3.76 5.93
N SER A 250 26.31 -3.57 4.96
CA SER A 250 26.60 -4.42 3.81
C SER A 250 26.61 -5.90 4.19
N GLY A 251 25.54 -6.62 3.85
CA GLY A 251 25.43 -8.06 4.12
C GLY A 251 24.20 -8.75 3.56
N CYS A 252 23.09 -8.05 3.29
CA CYS A 252 21.92 -8.64 2.63
C CYS A 252 21.88 -8.25 1.16
N SER A 253 21.87 -9.27 0.29
CA SER A 253 21.88 -9.22 -1.18
C SER A 253 20.67 -8.55 -1.83
N ASN A 254 19.74 -7.98 -1.05
CA ASN A 254 18.46 -7.45 -1.55
C ASN A 254 18.41 -5.93 -1.32
N GLN A 255 19.00 -5.18 -2.26
CA GLN A 255 18.93 -3.71 -2.28
C GLN A 255 17.48 -3.20 -2.45
N ASP A 256 16.60 -3.98 -3.09
CA ASP A 256 15.21 -3.61 -3.37
C ASP A 256 14.34 -3.43 -2.10
N MET A 257 14.66 -4.19 -1.05
CA MET A 257 13.95 -4.13 0.24
C MET A 257 14.25 -2.82 1.01
N THR A 258 15.29 -2.09 0.62
CA THR A 258 15.77 -0.87 1.30
C THR A 258 14.93 0.36 0.93
N VAL A 259 14.54 0.47 -0.35
CA VAL A 259 13.67 1.54 -0.84
C VAL A 259 12.24 1.31 -0.37
N ALA A 260 11.74 0.08 -0.51
CA ALA A 260 10.41 -0.32 -0.04
C ALA A 260 10.25 -0.06 1.46
N ALA A 261 11.23 -0.43 2.30
CA ALA A 261 11.16 -0.16 3.73
C ALA A 261 11.15 1.34 4.05
N THR A 262 11.97 2.15 3.39
CA THR A 262 12.03 3.61 3.61
C THR A 262 10.73 4.30 3.19
N VAL A 263 10.17 3.88 2.05
CA VAL A 263 8.88 4.36 1.54
C VAL A 263 7.74 3.91 2.46
N CYS A 264 7.73 2.65 2.91
CA CYS A 264 6.79 2.14 3.91
C CYS A 264 6.87 2.91 5.23
N PHE A 265 8.07 3.20 5.76
CA PHE A 265 8.22 3.95 7.00
C PHE A 265 7.79 5.41 6.85
N TYR A 266 8.08 6.05 5.72
CA TYR A 266 7.63 7.41 5.45
C TYR A 266 6.12 7.48 5.23
N GLN A 267 5.53 6.52 4.51
CA GLN A 267 4.09 6.40 4.29
C GLN A 267 3.33 6.03 5.56
N LEU A 268 3.87 5.14 6.39
CA LEU A 268 3.37 4.88 7.73
C LEU A 268 3.52 6.13 8.60
N SER A 269 4.61 6.88 8.49
CA SER A 269 4.76 8.17 9.19
C SER A 269 3.74 9.19 8.69
N LEU A 270 3.39 9.21 7.40
CA LEU A 270 2.33 10.09 6.86
C LEU A 270 0.94 9.65 7.33
N LEU A 271 0.67 8.35 7.40
CA LEU A 271 -0.60 7.81 7.87
C LEU A 271 -0.76 7.98 9.39
N VAL A 272 0.30 7.74 10.15
CA VAL A 272 0.36 7.94 11.60
C VAL A 272 0.41 9.43 11.94
N ASN A 273 1.17 10.26 11.21
CA ASN A 273 1.18 11.71 11.42
C ASN A 273 -0.15 12.34 11.00
N ASN A 274 -0.85 11.89 9.95
CA ASN A 274 -2.21 12.39 9.70
C ASN A 274 -3.18 11.97 10.80
N ALA A 275 -3.14 10.72 11.25
CA ALA A 275 -3.94 10.27 12.38
C ALA A 275 -3.61 11.02 13.68
N MET A 276 -2.33 11.36 13.92
CA MET A 276 -1.85 12.06 15.12
C MET A 276 -2.01 13.58 15.05
N VAL A 277 -1.81 14.21 13.88
CA VAL A 277 -2.03 15.64 13.66
C VAL A 277 -3.51 15.96 13.73
N LEU A 278 -4.38 15.11 13.19
CA LEU A 278 -5.81 15.22 13.41
C LEU A 278 -6.14 15.10 14.91
N SER A 279 -5.40 14.28 15.68
CA SER A 279 -5.62 14.11 17.13
C SER A 279 -5.11 15.26 18.01
N LEU A 280 -4.36 16.20 17.44
CA LEU A 280 -3.75 17.32 18.15
C LEU A 280 -4.49 18.66 17.95
N TYR A 281 -5.64 18.65 17.26
CA TYR A 281 -6.53 19.80 17.10
C TYR A 281 -7.95 19.52 17.60
#